data_AF-A0A3B8Y150-F1
#
_entry.id   AF-A0A3B8Y150-F1
#
_cell.length_a   1.000
_cell.length_b   1.000
_cell.length_c   1.000
_cell.angle_alpha   90.00
_cell.angle_beta   90.00
_cell.angle_gamma   90.00
#
_symmetry.space_group_name_H-M   'P 1'
#
loop_
_entity.id
_entity.type
_entity.pdbx_description
1 polymer ?
#
loop_
_entity_poly.entity_id
_entity_poly.type
_entity_poly.pdbx_seq_one_letter_code
_entity_poly.pdbx_strand_id
1 'polypeptide(L)'
;MPNIASGDTNQDSTVLWTQSNHLGIVTFEYSTDSNFATIHGSINQTIIDPNIPVKVSLNGLKPGTQYYYRVTDSNNETSRGTFKTAAKTGRKNGLKFGVSGDWRGELSPYPAIANADESNLDFFVLHGDTIYADYPYNGVTWKFILVPEPIQNLGVLLASDRFEGYAAERTEILKFIDDNNINNVVFIAADVHGNLVNNLTYQLVPDGEQIATNAFEITTGPVAFDAPFGPSVVELASSLGLLNSQEVDFYHALPTQKAKDAFIRKLGDQQITAFGYDPLGLNNNLAPANGLIKAKLLKGEYVNTHTFGWTEFQIDKNTQKLTVTTYGIEPYKANQIVANSFILSQNPVIINQFEVTPHQKTELSISLGLLFIFAICSLGFLASIIVKNFSKKSSQT
;
A
#
# COMPACT_ATOMS: atom_id res chain seq x y z
N MET A 1 -11.04 -7.41 30.09
CA MET A 1 -10.29 -6.35 30.82
C MET A 1 -9.57 -5.48 29.80
N PRO A 2 -9.36 -4.18 30.05
CA PRO A 2 -8.62 -3.30 29.14
C PRO A 2 -7.14 -3.71 29.04
N ASN A 3 -6.58 -3.66 27.84
CA ASN A 3 -5.13 -3.74 27.64
C ASN A 3 -4.49 -2.43 28.11
N ILE A 4 -3.34 -2.50 28.78
CA ILE A 4 -2.68 -1.30 29.33
C ILE A 4 -1.18 -1.31 29.06
N ALA A 5 -0.59 -0.13 29.00
CA ALA A 5 0.85 0.05 28.97
C ALA A 5 1.23 1.40 29.61
N SER A 6 2.49 1.52 30.00
CA SER A 6 3.11 2.79 30.36
C SER A 6 4.41 2.94 29.57
N GLY A 7 4.77 4.17 29.23
CA GLY A 7 5.94 4.47 28.41
C GLY A 7 6.32 5.94 28.48
N ASP A 8 7.42 6.29 27.80
CA ASP A 8 7.99 7.65 27.76
C ASP A 8 8.20 8.25 29.16
N THR A 9 8.49 7.40 30.14
CA THR A 9 8.68 7.81 31.53
C THR A 9 10.00 8.56 31.67
N ASN A 10 9.95 9.76 32.24
CA ASN A 10 11.13 10.54 32.59
C ASN A 10 11.18 10.80 34.11
N GLN A 11 11.78 11.92 34.56
CA GLN A 11 11.93 12.23 35.98
C GLN A 11 10.61 12.65 36.66
N ASP A 12 9.67 13.22 35.91
CA ASP A 12 8.47 13.85 36.46
C ASP A 12 7.21 13.64 35.61
N SER A 13 7.29 12.86 34.53
CA SER A 13 6.15 12.50 33.69
C SER A 13 6.18 11.05 33.21
N THR A 14 5.02 10.56 32.79
CA THR A 14 4.87 9.31 32.04
C THR A 14 3.65 9.39 31.12
N VAL A 15 3.65 8.60 30.06
CA VAL A 15 2.44 8.31 29.27
C VAL A 15 1.84 7.00 29.76
N LEU A 16 0.52 7.00 29.96
CA LEU A 16 -0.28 5.79 30.13
C LEU A 16 -1.11 5.57 28.87
N TRP A 17 -1.25 4.31 28.48
CA TRP A 17 -1.97 3.87 27.29
C TRP A 17 -2.98 2.80 27.65
N THR A 18 -4.14 2.79 26.98
CA THR A 18 -5.07 1.67 27.05
C THR A 18 -5.85 1.46 25.76
N GLN A 19 -6.26 0.22 25.55
CA GLN A 19 -7.26 -0.20 24.58
C GLN A 19 -8.30 -1.07 25.28
N SER A 20 -9.59 -0.80 25.05
CA SER A 20 -10.69 -1.64 25.50
C SER A 20 -11.65 -1.90 24.33
N ASN A 21 -12.28 -3.08 24.36
CA ASN A 21 -13.35 -3.44 23.43
C ASN A 21 -14.70 -2.81 23.80
N HIS A 22 -14.76 -2.07 24.91
CA HIS A 22 -15.96 -1.43 25.41
C HIS A 22 -15.91 0.09 25.16
N LEU A 23 -16.90 0.57 24.42
CA LEU A 23 -17.09 2.00 24.19
C LEU A 23 -17.52 2.69 25.50
N GLY A 24 -17.13 3.95 25.66
CA GLY A 24 -17.50 4.77 26.81
C GLY A 24 -16.30 5.27 27.61
N ILE A 25 -16.56 5.69 28.84
CA ILE A 25 -15.54 6.29 29.69
C ILE A 25 -14.58 5.21 30.19
N VAL A 26 -13.29 5.51 30.07
CA VAL A 26 -12.20 4.79 30.72
C VAL A 26 -11.51 5.71 31.72
N THR A 27 -11.27 5.20 32.92
CA THR A 27 -10.72 5.96 34.05
C THR A 27 -9.32 5.45 34.37
N PHE A 28 -8.33 6.33 34.29
CA PHE A 28 -6.97 6.11 34.74
C PHE A 28 -6.81 6.64 36.16
N GLU A 29 -6.29 5.83 37.08
CA GLU A 29 -5.91 6.28 38.42
C GLU A 29 -4.48 5.87 38.71
N TYR A 30 -3.74 6.70 39.44
CA TYR A 30 -2.36 6.40 39.83
C TYR A 30 -2.09 6.70 41.30
N SER A 31 -1.16 5.93 41.87
CA SER A 31 -0.79 5.99 43.27
C SER A 31 0.66 5.59 43.51
N THR A 32 1.22 5.98 44.65
CA THR A 32 2.47 5.41 45.19
C THR A 32 2.21 4.20 46.11
N ASP A 33 0.94 3.86 46.35
CA ASP A 33 0.50 2.71 47.12
C ASP A 33 -0.18 1.69 46.19
N SER A 34 0.31 0.44 46.22
CA SER A 34 -0.22 -0.66 45.40
C SER A 34 -1.67 -1.01 45.71
N ASN A 35 -2.15 -0.66 46.91
CA ASN A 35 -3.55 -0.87 47.31
C ASN A 35 -4.47 0.28 46.91
N PHE A 36 -3.93 1.38 46.36
CA PHE A 36 -4.66 2.59 46.02
C PHE A 36 -5.45 3.17 47.20
N ALA A 37 -4.97 3.03 48.44
CA ALA A 37 -5.63 3.66 49.60
C ALA A 37 -5.55 5.20 49.54
N THR A 38 -4.54 5.73 48.84
CA THR A 38 -4.43 7.15 48.47
C THR A 38 -4.27 7.28 46.97
N ILE A 39 -5.23 7.90 46.28
CA ILE A 39 -5.14 8.18 44.85
C ILE A 39 -4.48 9.55 44.66
N HIS A 40 -3.40 9.61 43.89
CA HIS A 40 -2.69 10.87 43.61
C HIS A 40 -3.31 11.63 42.44
N GLY A 41 -3.99 10.93 41.53
CA GLY A 41 -4.79 11.56 40.50
C GLY A 41 -5.65 10.56 39.74
N SER A 42 -6.67 11.10 39.07
CA SER A 42 -7.63 10.38 38.25
C SER A 42 -7.89 11.16 36.95
N ILE A 43 -7.90 10.46 35.82
CA ILE A 43 -8.11 11.05 34.48
C ILE A 43 -9.09 10.18 33.71
N ASN A 44 -10.15 10.80 33.18
CA ASN A 44 -11.12 10.13 32.33
C ASN A 44 -10.84 10.42 30.86
N GLN A 45 -11.01 9.40 30.01
CA GLN A 45 -11.03 9.51 28.55
C GLN A 45 -12.23 8.74 28.00
N THR A 46 -12.62 9.04 26.76
CA THR A 46 -13.73 8.34 26.11
C THR A 46 -13.20 7.50 24.96
N ILE A 47 -13.49 6.20 24.98
CA ILE A 47 -13.26 5.29 23.85
C ILE A 47 -14.49 5.38 22.93
N ILE A 48 -14.27 5.92 21.74
CA ILE A 48 -15.29 6.05 20.67
C ILE A 48 -15.14 4.99 19.57
N ASP A 49 -13.97 4.36 19.48
CA ASP A 49 -13.66 3.27 18.57
C ASP A 49 -12.75 2.28 19.32
N PRO A 50 -13.13 0.99 19.45
CA PRO A 50 -12.32 0.00 20.15
C PRO A 50 -10.97 -0.27 19.47
N ASN A 51 -10.78 0.11 18.21
CA ASN A 51 -9.53 -0.05 17.47
C ASN A 51 -8.58 1.15 17.62
N ILE A 52 -9.05 2.27 18.20
CA ILE A 52 -8.24 3.45 18.43
C ILE A 52 -7.91 3.51 19.93
N PRO A 53 -6.67 3.21 20.33
CA PRO A 53 -6.32 3.28 21.74
C PRO A 53 -6.25 4.73 22.23
N VAL A 54 -6.46 4.91 23.54
CA VAL A 54 -6.36 6.22 24.19
C VAL A 54 -5.08 6.33 25.01
N LYS A 55 -4.52 7.55 25.05
CA LYS A 55 -3.31 7.89 25.79
C LYS A 55 -3.58 9.06 26.72
N VAL A 56 -3.01 9.02 27.93
CA VAL A 56 -2.99 10.15 28.86
C VAL A 56 -1.57 10.44 29.32
N SER A 57 -1.23 11.71 29.51
CA SER A 57 0.05 12.13 30.06
C SER A 57 -0.09 12.52 31.53
N LEU A 58 0.71 11.89 32.39
CA LEU A 58 0.84 12.28 33.80
C LEU A 58 2.06 13.17 33.95
N ASN A 59 1.94 14.27 34.69
CA ASN A 59 3.02 15.24 34.92
C ASN A 59 3.15 15.55 36.42
N GLY A 60 4.26 16.18 36.83
CA GLY A 60 4.50 16.58 38.22
C GLY A 60 4.78 15.40 39.17
N LEU A 61 5.23 14.27 38.64
CA LEU A 61 5.59 13.09 39.40
C LEU A 61 6.91 13.31 40.15
N LYS A 62 7.09 12.57 41.25
CA LYS A 62 8.34 12.64 42.03
C LYS A 62 9.42 11.82 41.33
N PRO A 63 10.65 12.33 41.16
CA PRO A 63 11.76 11.55 40.60
C PRO A 63 12.11 10.31 41.42
N GLY A 64 12.57 9.24 40.76
CA GLY A 64 13.03 8.00 41.39
C GLY A 64 11.95 7.27 42.20
N THR A 65 10.68 7.42 41.82
CA THR A 65 9.52 6.95 42.59
C THR A 65 8.78 5.85 41.83
N GLN A 66 8.47 4.76 42.54
CA GLN A 66 7.58 3.71 42.04
C GLN A 66 6.13 4.20 42.11
N TYR A 67 5.44 4.11 40.98
CA TYR A 67 4.01 4.34 40.87
C TYR A 67 3.30 3.06 40.43
N TYR A 68 2.07 2.94 40.90
CA TYR A 68 1.09 1.95 40.49
C TYR A 68 -0.01 2.72 39.76
N TYR A 69 -0.51 2.17 38.67
CA TYR A 69 -1.67 2.72 37.99
C TYR A 69 -2.68 1.63 37.70
N ARG A 70 -3.95 2.03 37.59
CA ARG A 70 -5.03 1.15 37.18
C ARG A 70 -5.90 1.85 36.16
N VAL A 71 -6.47 1.06 35.27
CA VAL A 71 -7.37 1.52 34.22
C VAL A 71 -8.66 0.73 34.35
N THR A 72 -9.78 1.42 34.52
CA THR A 72 -11.12 0.82 34.60
C THR A 72 -11.93 1.28 33.41
N ASP A 73 -12.46 0.34 32.63
CA ASP A 73 -13.30 0.66 31.47
C ASP A 73 -14.79 0.80 31.82
N SER A 74 -15.62 1.06 30.79
CA SER A 74 -17.06 1.29 30.95
C SER A 74 -17.85 0.08 31.42
N ASN A 75 -17.28 -1.13 31.32
CA ASN A 75 -17.85 -2.35 31.88
C ASN A 75 -17.35 -2.65 33.30
N ASN A 76 -16.64 -1.69 33.91
CA ASN A 76 -16.08 -1.80 35.26
C ASN A 76 -15.04 -2.92 35.38
N GLU A 77 -14.36 -3.26 34.28
CA GLU A 77 -13.21 -4.16 34.29
C GLU A 77 -11.93 -3.36 34.54
N THR A 78 -11.08 -3.82 35.46
CA THR A 78 -9.87 -3.11 35.86
C THR A 78 -8.60 -3.89 35.56
N SER A 79 -7.66 -3.25 34.87
CA SER A 79 -6.28 -3.71 34.72
C SER A 79 -5.32 -2.86 35.54
N ARG A 80 -4.22 -3.43 36.03
CA ARG A 80 -3.22 -2.76 36.88
C ARG A 80 -1.83 -2.88 36.30
N GLY A 81 -1.07 -1.80 36.34
CA GLY A 81 0.31 -1.75 35.91
C GLY A 81 1.16 -0.92 36.86
N THR A 82 2.45 -0.88 36.60
CA THR A 82 3.41 -0.11 37.39
C THR A 82 4.42 0.57 36.49
N PHE A 83 4.99 1.68 36.96
CA PHE A 83 6.11 2.36 36.30
C PHE A 83 6.97 3.07 37.34
N LYS A 84 8.21 3.40 36.99
CA LYS A 84 9.15 4.06 37.90
C LYS A 84 9.78 5.25 37.21
N THR A 85 9.64 6.43 37.81
CA THR A 85 10.26 7.65 37.29
C THR A 85 11.79 7.59 37.41
N ALA A 86 12.47 8.22 36.46
CA ALA A 86 13.93 8.31 36.48
C ALA A 86 14.42 9.03 37.74
N ALA A 87 15.59 8.63 38.25
CA ALA A 87 16.20 9.29 39.40
C ALA A 87 16.48 10.76 39.12
N LYS A 88 16.46 11.59 40.17
CA LYS A 88 16.83 13.01 40.09
C LYS A 88 18.23 13.18 39.47
N THR A 89 18.39 14.20 38.64
CA THR A 89 19.66 14.52 37.96
C THR A 89 20.80 14.62 38.96
N GLY A 90 21.94 14.01 38.61
CA GLY A 90 23.12 13.93 39.46
C GLY A 90 23.13 12.75 40.45
N ARG A 91 22.02 11.99 40.57
CA ARG A 91 21.96 10.79 41.42
C ARG A 91 22.25 9.53 40.60
N LYS A 92 23.17 8.69 41.09
CA LYS A 92 23.54 7.40 40.49
C LYS A 92 22.92 6.25 41.28
N ASN A 93 21.82 5.68 40.80
CA ASN A 93 21.07 4.60 41.48
C ASN A 93 21.26 3.20 40.84
N GLY A 94 22.13 3.09 39.82
CA GLY A 94 22.16 1.91 38.95
C GLY A 94 20.99 1.92 37.96
N LEU A 95 21.11 1.13 36.89
CA LEU A 95 20.10 0.98 35.86
C LEU A 95 20.09 -0.46 35.37
N LYS A 96 18.92 -1.10 35.36
CA LYS A 96 18.71 -2.44 34.78
C LYS A 96 17.58 -2.36 33.77
N PHE A 97 17.84 -2.62 32.49
CA PHE A 97 16.83 -2.53 31.44
C PHE A 97 16.91 -3.74 30.50
N GLY A 98 15.77 -4.08 29.90
CA GLY A 98 15.67 -5.12 28.86
C GLY A 98 15.54 -4.49 27.47
N VAL A 99 15.95 -5.23 26.45
CA VAL A 99 15.81 -4.83 25.04
C VAL A 99 15.44 -6.05 24.20
N SER A 100 14.49 -5.90 23.29
CA SER A 100 14.22 -6.86 22.20
C SER A 100 13.65 -6.10 21.01
N GLY A 101 13.74 -6.66 19.80
CA GLY A 101 13.01 -6.20 18.60
C GLY A 101 12.14 -7.33 18.06
N ASP A 102 11.60 -7.13 16.85
CA ASP A 102 11.13 -8.21 15.97
C ASP A 102 9.83 -8.89 16.43
N TRP A 103 8.82 -8.09 16.78
CA TRP A 103 7.55 -8.55 17.35
C TRP A 103 6.50 -8.78 16.26
N ARG A 104 6.64 -9.88 15.56
CA ARG A 104 5.64 -10.27 14.56
C ARG A 104 4.33 -10.74 15.19
N GLY A 105 3.26 -9.98 14.95
CA GLY A 105 1.94 -10.16 15.56
C GLY A 105 1.37 -11.58 15.51
N GLU A 106 1.52 -12.28 14.38
CA GLU A 106 0.97 -13.63 14.18
C GLU A 106 1.65 -14.71 15.03
N LEU A 107 2.82 -14.42 15.59
CA LEU A 107 3.56 -15.33 16.45
C LEU A 107 3.24 -15.14 17.94
N SER A 108 2.30 -14.25 18.28
CA SER A 108 1.84 -14.04 19.65
C SER A 108 1.11 -15.30 20.20
N PRO A 109 1.27 -15.65 21.50
CA PRO A 109 2.08 -14.98 22.52
C PRO A 109 3.59 -15.17 22.31
N TYR A 110 4.41 -14.33 22.95
CA TYR A 110 5.88 -14.32 22.78
C TYR A 110 6.63 -14.94 23.98
N PRO A 111 6.86 -16.27 24.03
CA PRO A 111 7.61 -16.92 25.11
C PRO A 111 9.02 -16.36 25.36
N ALA A 112 9.64 -15.77 24.34
CA ALA A 112 11.01 -15.24 24.41
C ALA A 112 11.19 -14.13 25.45
N ILE A 113 10.10 -13.47 25.87
CA ILE A 113 10.13 -12.39 26.88
C ILE A 113 9.28 -12.75 28.12
N ALA A 114 8.87 -14.01 28.27
CA ALA A 114 7.93 -14.42 29.32
C ALA A 114 8.46 -14.23 30.76
N ASN A 115 9.77 -14.00 30.94
CA ASN A 115 10.42 -13.74 32.22
C ASN A 115 10.81 -12.26 32.41
N ALA A 116 10.47 -11.37 31.48
CA ALA A 116 10.92 -9.99 31.49
C ALA A 116 10.30 -9.18 32.65
N ASP A 117 9.05 -9.45 32.99
CA ASP A 117 8.33 -8.84 34.11
C ASP A 117 8.88 -9.31 35.48
N GLU A 118 9.29 -10.56 35.60
CA GLU A 118 9.95 -11.10 36.80
C GLU A 118 11.40 -10.59 36.98
N SER A 119 11.99 -10.01 35.94
CA SER A 119 13.40 -9.61 35.92
C SER A 119 13.70 -8.29 36.66
N ASN A 120 12.69 -7.64 37.26
CA ASN A 120 12.84 -6.37 38.01
C ASN A 120 13.59 -5.30 37.21
N LEU A 121 13.12 -5.04 35.99
CA LEU A 121 13.68 -4.05 35.08
C LEU A 121 13.14 -2.65 35.41
N ASP A 122 13.97 -1.62 35.26
CA ASP A 122 13.54 -0.21 35.36
C ASP A 122 12.71 0.20 34.14
N PHE A 123 13.01 -0.33 32.95
CA PHE A 123 12.20 -0.23 31.73
C PHE A 123 12.58 -1.33 30.71
N PHE A 124 11.76 -1.49 29.68
CA PHE A 124 12.00 -2.38 28.55
C PHE A 124 11.96 -1.58 27.24
N VAL A 125 12.93 -1.81 26.35
CA VAL A 125 13.01 -1.15 25.04
C VAL A 125 12.57 -2.12 23.95
N LEU A 126 11.56 -1.72 23.18
CA LEU A 126 11.20 -2.37 21.92
C LEU A 126 11.98 -1.72 20.77
N HIS A 127 12.94 -2.45 20.21
CA HIS A 127 13.91 -1.95 19.23
C HIS A 127 13.44 -2.22 17.78
N GLY A 128 12.23 -1.76 17.43
CA GLY A 128 11.72 -1.82 16.07
C GLY A 128 11.05 -3.15 15.68
N ASP A 129 10.66 -3.22 14.41
CA ASP A 129 10.03 -4.38 13.75
C ASP A 129 8.79 -4.90 14.49
N THR A 130 7.79 -4.04 14.65
CA THR A 130 6.62 -4.31 15.50
C THR A 130 5.40 -4.81 14.75
N ILE A 131 5.28 -4.54 13.45
CA ILE A 131 4.07 -4.82 12.67
C ILE A 131 4.30 -5.73 11.47
N TYR A 132 5.54 -5.81 10.95
CA TYR A 132 5.88 -6.63 9.76
C TYR A 132 4.86 -6.48 8.62
N ALA A 133 4.43 -5.25 8.33
CA ALA A 133 3.44 -4.98 7.27
C ALA A 133 3.96 -5.32 5.86
N ASP A 134 5.27 -5.49 5.73
CA ASP A 134 6.01 -5.94 4.56
C ASP A 134 6.08 -7.47 4.43
N TYR A 135 5.81 -8.23 5.51
CA TYR A 135 5.75 -9.68 5.41
C TYR A 135 4.48 -10.09 4.67
N PRO A 136 4.57 -10.86 3.57
CA PRO A 136 3.42 -11.21 2.75
C PRO A 136 2.45 -12.07 3.56
N TYR A 137 1.39 -11.45 4.05
CA TYR A 137 0.26 -12.17 4.59
C TYR A 137 -0.43 -12.90 3.43
N ASN A 138 -0.74 -14.18 3.61
CA ASN A 138 -1.58 -14.96 2.70
C ASN A 138 -3.01 -14.38 2.72
N GLY A 139 -3.21 -13.26 2.02
CA GLY A 139 -4.44 -12.48 2.04
C GLY A 139 -4.30 -11.06 1.47
N VAL A 140 -3.08 -10.61 1.11
CA VAL A 140 -2.91 -9.31 0.44
C VAL A 140 -3.45 -9.38 -0.99
N THR A 141 -4.58 -8.72 -1.23
CA THR A 141 -5.19 -8.61 -2.55
C THR A 141 -4.33 -7.74 -3.46
N TRP A 142 -4.17 -6.46 -3.14
CA TRP A 142 -3.52 -5.43 -3.97
C TRP A 142 -2.07 -5.18 -3.58
N LYS A 143 -1.20 -4.95 -4.57
CA LYS A 143 0.20 -4.55 -4.37
C LYS A 143 0.41 -3.25 -5.14
N PHE A 144 0.86 -2.21 -4.44
CA PHE A 144 1.14 -0.91 -5.04
C PHE A 144 2.65 -0.70 -5.12
N ILE A 145 3.13 -0.33 -6.30
CA ILE A 145 4.53 0.00 -6.54
C ILE A 145 4.57 1.48 -6.91
N LEU A 146 5.19 2.29 -6.05
CA LEU A 146 5.35 3.72 -6.28
C LEU A 146 6.70 3.96 -6.96
N VAL A 147 6.66 4.60 -8.12
CA VAL A 147 7.84 4.98 -8.90
C VAL A 147 7.74 6.46 -9.26
N PRO A 148 8.85 7.19 -9.38
CA PRO A 148 8.79 8.59 -9.80
C PRO A 148 8.32 8.70 -11.25
N GLU A 149 8.83 7.82 -12.12
CA GLU A 149 8.67 7.88 -13.57
C GLU A 149 7.72 6.81 -14.10
N PRO A 150 6.95 7.08 -15.18
CA PRO A 150 6.08 6.10 -15.80
C PRO A 150 6.81 4.83 -16.27
N ILE A 151 6.22 3.68 -15.94
CA ILE A 151 6.50 2.35 -16.51
C ILE A 151 5.59 2.01 -17.69
N GLN A 152 4.46 2.67 -17.89
CA GLN A 152 3.62 2.48 -19.06
C GLN A 152 4.30 2.92 -20.36
N ASN A 153 3.84 2.35 -21.48
CA ASN A 153 4.35 2.72 -22.80
C ASN A 153 3.65 4.00 -23.29
N LEU A 154 4.38 5.12 -23.35
CA LEU A 154 3.90 6.41 -23.85
C LEU A 154 4.56 6.80 -25.19
N GLY A 155 5.47 5.97 -25.69
CA GLY A 155 6.20 6.20 -26.93
C GLY A 155 7.67 6.51 -26.70
N VAL A 156 8.46 6.40 -27.77
CA VAL A 156 9.93 6.45 -27.70
C VAL A 156 10.52 7.86 -27.61
N LEU A 157 9.72 8.90 -27.88
CA LEU A 157 10.20 10.29 -27.79
C LEU A 157 10.47 10.68 -26.33
N LEU A 158 11.68 11.14 -26.06
CA LEU A 158 12.14 11.51 -24.71
C LEU A 158 11.98 10.35 -23.68
N ALA A 159 12.04 9.11 -24.15
CA ALA A 159 11.86 7.93 -23.30
C ALA A 159 13.04 7.69 -22.33
N SER A 160 14.18 8.38 -22.48
CA SER A 160 15.35 8.24 -21.61
C SER A 160 15.09 8.60 -20.14
N ASP A 161 14.06 9.40 -19.89
CA ASP A 161 13.62 9.79 -18.55
C ASP A 161 12.53 8.85 -17.99
N ARG A 162 12.07 7.86 -18.76
CA ARG A 162 11.05 6.89 -18.38
C ARG A 162 11.61 5.48 -18.39
N PHE A 163 10.88 4.51 -17.83
CA PHE A 163 11.28 3.10 -17.88
C PHE A 163 11.33 2.55 -19.32
N GLU A 164 10.63 3.17 -20.29
CA GLU A 164 10.76 2.83 -21.71
C GLU A 164 12.21 2.97 -22.22
N GLY A 165 12.99 3.91 -21.69
CA GLY A 165 14.42 4.07 -22.00
C GLY A 165 15.31 2.96 -21.42
N TYR A 166 14.78 2.19 -20.47
CA TYR A 166 15.44 1.06 -19.79
C TYR A 166 14.66 -0.23 -20.07
N ALA A 167 14.40 -0.49 -21.36
CA ALA A 167 13.48 -1.52 -21.80
C ALA A 167 13.84 -2.93 -21.30
N ALA A 168 15.12 -3.26 -21.13
CA ALA A 168 15.56 -4.56 -20.63
C ALA A 168 15.15 -4.77 -19.16
N GLU A 169 15.44 -3.79 -18.31
CA GLU A 169 15.10 -3.78 -16.88
C GLU A 169 13.59 -3.70 -16.68
N ARG A 170 12.90 -2.88 -17.47
CA ARG A 170 11.44 -2.82 -17.50
C ARG A 170 10.83 -4.18 -17.83
N THR A 171 11.36 -4.87 -18.85
CA THR A 171 10.93 -6.23 -19.20
C THR A 171 11.23 -7.20 -18.07
N GLU A 172 12.39 -7.14 -17.41
CA GLU A 172 12.73 -8.02 -16.29
C GLU A 172 11.69 -7.91 -15.15
N ILE A 173 11.30 -6.69 -14.78
CA ILE A 173 10.32 -6.44 -13.72
C ILE A 173 8.94 -6.97 -14.11
N LEU A 174 8.43 -6.61 -15.29
CA LEU A 174 7.09 -7.02 -15.73
C LEU A 174 7.01 -8.52 -15.99
N LYS A 175 8.05 -9.11 -16.57
CA LYS A 175 8.17 -10.55 -16.76
C LYS A 175 8.24 -11.29 -15.44
N PHE A 176 8.97 -10.77 -14.44
CA PHE A 176 8.99 -11.38 -13.11
C PHE A 176 7.60 -11.42 -12.48
N ILE A 177 6.85 -10.32 -12.57
CA ILE A 177 5.46 -10.24 -12.09
C ILE A 177 4.59 -11.30 -12.78
N ASP A 178 4.71 -11.39 -14.10
CA ASP A 178 3.96 -12.32 -14.96
C ASP A 178 4.32 -13.79 -14.69
N ASP A 179 5.59 -14.16 -14.79
CA ASP A 179 6.12 -15.52 -14.56
C ASP A 179 5.73 -16.08 -13.18
N ASN A 180 5.71 -15.21 -12.16
CA ASN A 180 5.39 -15.59 -10.78
C ASN A 180 3.89 -15.48 -10.47
N ASN A 181 3.04 -15.18 -11.46
CA ASN A 181 1.58 -15.02 -11.29
C ASN A 181 1.23 -14.03 -10.18
N ILE A 182 1.98 -12.93 -10.07
CA ILE A 182 1.77 -11.90 -9.05
C ILE A 182 0.62 -11.01 -9.50
N ASN A 183 -0.59 -11.38 -9.10
CA ASN A 183 -1.80 -10.67 -9.49
C ASN A 183 -2.05 -9.39 -8.68
N ASN A 184 -2.83 -8.49 -9.28
CA ASN A 184 -3.33 -7.23 -8.69
C ASN A 184 -2.22 -6.25 -8.34
N VAL A 185 -1.28 -6.07 -9.26
CA VAL A 185 -0.18 -5.11 -9.14
C VAL A 185 -0.58 -3.80 -9.81
N VAL A 186 -0.41 -2.69 -9.08
CA VAL A 186 -0.70 -1.33 -9.56
C VAL A 186 0.57 -0.51 -9.41
N PHE A 187 1.05 0.04 -10.51
CA PHE A 187 2.11 1.04 -10.50
C PHE A 187 1.48 2.43 -10.33
N ILE A 188 2.10 3.27 -9.51
CA ILE A 188 1.72 4.66 -9.32
C ILE A 188 2.93 5.52 -9.68
N ALA A 189 2.76 6.40 -10.66
CA ALA A 189 3.81 7.26 -11.18
C ALA A 189 3.41 8.74 -11.20
N ALA A 190 4.35 9.62 -11.57
CA ALA A 190 4.12 11.05 -11.77
C ALA A 190 4.97 11.55 -12.95
N ASP A 191 5.62 12.70 -12.76
CA ASP A 191 6.55 13.39 -13.68
C ASP A 191 5.95 13.96 -14.97
N VAL A 192 5.26 13.17 -15.79
CA VAL A 192 4.83 13.63 -17.13
C VAL A 192 3.73 14.69 -17.12
N HIS A 193 3.34 15.24 -15.97
CA HIS A 193 2.41 16.36 -15.83
C HIS A 193 1.00 16.09 -16.41
N GLY A 194 0.57 14.83 -16.41
CA GLY A 194 -0.74 14.39 -16.88
C GLY A 194 -1.22 13.14 -16.16
N ASN A 195 -2.53 12.96 -16.06
CA ASN A 195 -3.12 11.74 -15.51
C ASN A 195 -3.41 10.74 -16.64
N LEU A 196 -2.75 9.60 -16.59
CA LEU A 196 -2.78 8.55 -17.61
C LEU A 196 -2.92 7.19 -16.93
N VAL A 197 -3.85 6.36 -17.41
CA VAL A 197 -4.09 5.02 -16.85
C VAL A 197 -4.07 3.97 -17.95
N ASN A 198 -3.06 3.11 -17.93
CA ASN A 198 -2.80 2.13 -18.99
C ASN A 198 -2.51 0.75 -18.42
N ASN A 199 -2.83 -0.28 -19.19
CA ASN A 199 -2.32 -1.63 -18.93
C ASN A 199 -0.82 -1.69 -19.21
N LEU A 200 -0.14 -2.68 -18.62
CA LEU A 200 1.29 -2.87 -18.82
C LEU A 200 1.56 -4.11 -19.67
N THR A 201 2.30 -3.92 -20.76
CA THR A 201 2.82 -4.96 -21.63
C THR A 201 4.35 -4.91 -21.64
N TYR A 202 4.99 -6.04 -21.97
CA TYR A 202 6.44 -6.14 -22.17
C TYR A 202 6.77 -6.93 -23.43
N GLN A 203 8.03 -6.88 -23.87
CA GLN A 203 8.52 -7.64 -25.03
C GLN A 203 9.87 -8.28 -24.70
N LEU A 204 10.10 -9.49 -25.21
CA LEU A 204 11.35 -10.24 -24.98
C LEU A 204 12.50 -9.78 -25.87
N VAL A 205 12.17 -9.14 -26.99
CA VAL A 205 13.12 -8.57 -27.96
C VAL A 205 12.55 -7.25 -28.48
N PRO A 206 13.40 -6.31 -28.94
CA PRO A 206 12.92 -5.10 -29.62
C PRO A 206 12.01 -5.44 -30.81
N ASP A 207 10.94 -4.67 -30.99
CA ASP A 207 9.91 -4.86 -32.01
C ASP A 207 9.24 -6.25 -32.01
N GLY A 208 9.35 -6.97 -30.89
CA GLY A 208 8.73 -8.26 -30.68
C GLY A 208 7.25 -8.16 -30.37
N GLU A 209 6.60 -9.32 -30.24
CA GLU A 209 5.22 -9.38 -29.77
C GLU A 209 5.10 -8.81 -28.35
N GLN A 210 4.08 -7.99 -28.14
CA GLN A 210 3.72 -7.49 -26.81
C GLN A 210 3.05 -8.61 -26.01
N ILE A 211 3.64 -8.91 -24.85
CA ILE A 211 3.11 -9.83 -23.86
C ILE A 211 2.39 -9.00 -22.80
N ALA A 212 1.09 -9.24 -22.67
CA ALA A 212 0.26 -8.50 -21.74
C ALA A 212 0.36 -9.06 -20.32
N THR A 213 0.45 -8.16 -19.34
CA THR A 213 0.34 -8.51 -17.92
C THR A 213 -1.05 -8.16 -17.40
N ASN A 214 -1.39 -8.60 -16.19
CA ASN A 214 -2.55 -8.08 -15.46
C ASN A 214 -2.22 -6.88 -14.55
N ALA A 215 -1.01 -6.34 -14.65
CA ALA A 215 -0.60 -5.12 -13.98
C ALA A 215 -1.01 -3.89 -14.82
N PHE A 216 -1.25 -2.79 -14.14
CA PHE A 216 -1.55 -1.51 -14.77
C PHE A 216 -0.89 -0.38 -14.01
N GLU A 217 -0.75 0.76 -14.68
CA GLU A 217 -0.22 1.97 -14.08
C GLU A 217 -1.28 3.07 -14.02
N ILE A 218 -1.20 3.89 -12.97
CA ILE A 218 -1.78 5.22 -12.90
C ILE A 218 -0.65 6.23 -12.76
N THR A 219 -0.38 6.99 -13.83
CA THR A 219 0.37 8.24 -13.71
C THR A 219 -0.56 9.29 -13.12
N THR A 220 -0.14 9.93 -12.04
CA THR A 220 -0.89 11.00 -11.37
C THR A 220 -0.58 12.35 -12.03
N GLY A 221 -1.60 13.22 -12.08
CA GLY A 221 -1.41 14.59 -12.59
C GLY A 221 -0.62 15.48 -11.61
N PRO A 222 -0.13 16.63 -12.07
CA PRO A 222 0.66 17.54 -11.24
C PRO A 222 -0.25 18.35 -10.31
N VAL A 223 0.25 18.70 -9.12
CA VAL A 223 -0.42 19.67 -8.24
C VAL A 223 -0.40 21.07 -8.85
N ALA A 224 0.71 21.45 -9.49
CA ALA A 224 0.85 22.62 -10.34
C ALA A 224 2.12 22.51 -11.18
N PHE A 225 2.01 22.60 -12.51
CA PHE A 225 3.14 22.68 -13.44
C PHE A 225 2.71 23.32 -14.77
N ASP A 226 3.43 24.35 -15.24
CA ASP A 226 3.15 25.01 -16.52
C ASP A 226 4.28 24.70 -17.52
N ALA A 227 4.03 23.98 -18.62
CA ALA A 227 2.72 23.55 -19.13
C ALA A 227 2.32 22.11 -18.70
N PRO A 228 1.02 21.81 -18.50
CA PRO A 228 0.54 20.42 -18.34
C PRO A 228 0.94 19.52 -19.52
N PHE A 229 0.74 18.20 -19.39
CA PHE A 229 1.16 17.23 -20.41
C PHE A 229 0.60 17.52 -21.80
N GLY A 230 -0.71 17.77 -21.92
CA GLY A 230 -1.36 17.94 -23.21
C GLY A 230 -0.77 19.09 -24.04
N PRO A 231 -0.70 20.32 -23.49
CA PRO A 231 -0.05 21.42 -24.18
C PRO A 231 1.43 21.17 -24.47
N SER A 232 2.16 20.53 -23.56
CA SER A 232 3.58 20.17 -23.77
C SER A 232 3.77 19.21 -24.95
N VAL A 233 2.89 18.23 -25.09
CA VAL A 233 2.87 17.29 -26.23
C VAL A 233 2.61 18.01 -27.55
N VAL A 234 1.67 18.95 -27.59
CA VAL A 234 1.36 19.73 -28.80
C VAL A 234 2.53 20.62 -29.20
N GLU A 235 3.15 21.30 -28.23
CA GLU A 235 4.32 22.13 -28.48
C GLU A 235 5.49 21.31 -29.02
N LEU A 236 5.79 20.16 -28.39
CA LEU A 236 6.84 19.26 -28.85
C LEU A 236 6.53 18.72 -30.25
N ALA A 237 5.32 18.21 -30.50
CA ALA A 237 4.93 17.67 -31.79
C ALA A 237 5.01 18.72 -32.91
N SER A 238 4.58 19.96 -32.63
CA SER A 238 4.74 21.09 -33.55
C SER A 238 6.22 21.39 -33.83
N SER A 239 7.06 21.44 -32.79
CA SER A 239 8.51 21.70 -32.94
C SER A 239 9.25 20.65 -33.77
N LEU A 240 8.77 19.41 -33.75
CA LEU A 240 9.31 18.30 -34.53
C LEU A 240 8.68 18.18 -35.93
N GLY A 241 7.74 19.07 -36.28
CA GLY A 241 7.02 19.03 -37.56
C GLY A 241 6.01 17.89 -37.70
N LEU A 242 5.63 17.26 -36.58
CA LEU A 242 4.60 16.20 -36.53
C LEU A 242 3.17 16.77 -36.56
N LEU A 243 3.02 18.03 -36.14
CA LEU A 243 1.79 18.82 -36.30
C LEU A 243 2.07 20.06 -37.14
N ASN A 244 1.20 20.34 -38.10
CA ASN A 244 1.23 21.60 -38.85
C ASN A 244 0.40 22.69 -38.14
N SER A 245 0.50 23.94 -38.61
CA SER A 245 -0.17 25.08 -37.98
C SER A 245 -1.70 24.93 -37.91
N GLN A 246 -2.34 24.32 -38.91
CA GLN A 246 -3.79 24.11 -38.92
C GLN A 246 -4.22 23.11 -37.84
N GLU A 247 -3.41 22.10 -37.57
CA GLU A 247 -3.69 21.10 -36.53
C GLU A 247 -3.49 21.67 -35.12
N VAL A 248 -2.49 22.53 -34.95
CA VAL A 248 -2.27 23.29 -33.70
C VAL A 248 -3.42 24.26 -33.44
N ASP A 249 -3.84 25.02 -34.47
CA ASP A 249 -4.99 25.92 -34.38
C ASP A 249 -6.28 25.15 -34.06
N PHE A 250 -6.47 23.98 -34.69
CA PHE A 250 -7.59 23.10 -34.40
C PHE A 250 -7.59 22.66 -32.93
N TYR A 251 -6.46 22.20 -32.40
CA TYR A 251 -6.32 21.82 -31.00
C TYR A 251 -6.67 22.97 -30.05
N HIS A 252 -6.18 24.19 -30.32
CA HIS A 252 -6.49 25.37 -29.50
C HIS A 252 -7.96 25.77 -29.57
N ALA A 253 -8.63 25.57 -30.70
CA ALA A 253 -10.04 25.84 -30.90
C ALA A 253 -10.98 24.81 -30.25
N LEU A 254 -10.47 23.68 -29.75
CA LEU A 254 -11.30 22.67 -29.10
C LEU A 254 -11.99 23.24 -27.85
N PRO A 255 -13.32 23.11 -27.73
CA PRO A 255 -14.11 23.89 -26.77
C PRO A 255 -14.08 23.37 -25.33
N THR A 256 -13.59 22.14 -25.10
CA THR A 256 -13.60 21.50 -23.78
C THR A 256 -12.28 20.79 -23.50
N GLN A 257 -11.93 20.66 -22.22
CA GLN A 257 -10.78 19.85 -21.78
C GLN A 257 -10.87 18.42 -22.32
N LYS A 258 -12.04 17.79 -22.20
CA LYS A 258 -12.29 16.43 -22.72
C LYS A 258 -11.99 16.31 -24.22
N ALA A 259 -12.34 17.32 -25.02
CA ALA A 259 -12.04 17.32 -26.45
C ALA A 259 -10.53 17.43 -26.70
N LYS A 260 -9.82 18.27 -25.91
CA LYS A 260 -8.36 18.38 -25.96
C LYS A 260 -7.66 17.10 -25.52
N ASP A 261 -8.11 16.46 -24.45
CA ASP A 261 -7.59 15.17 -23.99
C ASP A 261 -7.79 14.07 -25.04
N ALA A 262 -8.95 14.05 -25.71
CA ALA A 262 -9.19 13.12 -26.81
C ALA A 262 -8.25 13.36 -28.00
N PHE A 263 -7.88 14.61 -28.28
CA PHE A 263 -6.87 14.94 -29.30
C PHE A 263 -5.49 14.40 -28.91
N ILE A 264 -5.06 14.63 -27.66
CA ILE A 264 -3.77 14.12 -27.16
C ILE A 264 -3.75 12.59 -27.18
N ARG A 265 -4.82 11.95 -26.73
CA ARG A 265 -4.96 10.48 -26.81
C ARG A 265 -4.79 10.00 -28.24
N LYS A 266 -5.49 10.60 -29.21
CA LYS A 266 -5.39 10.20 -30.61
C LYS A 266 -3.96 10.32 -31.14
N LEU A 267 -3.26 11.40 -30.80
CA LEU A 267 -1.88 11.61 -31.20
C LEU A 267 -0.93 10.57 -30.57
N GLY A 268 -1.11 10.27 -29.28
CA GLY A 268 -0.36 9.23 -28.58
C GLY A 268 -0.62 7.84 -29.16
N ASP A 269 -1.89 7.46 -29.34
CA ASP A 269 -2.30 6.18 -29.93
C ASP A 269 -1.71 5.98 -31.33
N GLN A 270 -1.69 7.02 -32.16
CA GLN A 270 -1.07 6.97 -33.49
C GLN A 270 0.44 6.67 -33.43
N GLN A 271 1.13 7.13 -32.40
CA GLN A 271 2.55 6.85 -32.21
C GLN A 271 2.78 5.44 -31.67
N ILE A 272 2.11 5.07 -30.58
CA ILE A 272 2.42 3.83 -29.85
C ILE A 272 1.94 2.57 -30.58
N THR A 273 0.85 2.67 -31.35
CA THR A 273 0.34 1.54 -32.14
C THR A 273 1.30 1.10 -33.26
N ALA A 274 2.18 2.00 -33.73
CA ALA A 274 3.24 1.65 -34.68
C ALA A 274 4.27 0.67 -34.10
N PHE A 275 4.40 0.61 -32.77
CA PHE A 275 5.26 -0.33 -32.03
C PHE A 275 4.50 -1.55 -31.50
N GLY A 276 3.23 -1.74 -31.91
CA GLY A 276 2.38 -2.82 -31.44
C GLY A 276 1.91 -2.67 -29.99
N TYR A 277 2.10 -1.50 -29.38
CA TYR A 277 1.64 -1.22 -28.01
C TYR A 277 0.12 -1.11 -27.95
N ASP A 278 -0.44 -1.42 -26.78
CA ASP A 278 -1.85 -1.17 -26.50
C ASP A 278 -2.20 0.33 -26.61
N PRO A 279 -3.39 0.67 -27.14
CA PRO A 279 -3.91 2.04 -27.07
C PRO A 279 -3.99 2.54 -25.62
N LEU A 280 -3.81 3.84 -25.42
CA LEU A 280 -3.94 4.47 -24.11
C LEU A 280 -5.33 4.22 -23.52
N GLY A 281 -5.37 3.80 -22.25
CA GLY A 281 -6.53 3.45 -21.48
C GLY A 281 -6.54 2.00 -20.98
N LEU A 282 -7.55 1.69 -20.17
CA LEU A 282 -7.91 0.31 -19.80
C LEU A 282 -9.10 -0.20 -20.62
N ASN A 283 -9.38 0.44 -21.75
CA ASN A 283 -10.47 0.10 -22.65
C ASN A 283 -9.98 0.05 -24.09
N ASN A 284 -10.58 -0.85 -24.88
CA ASN A 284 -10.20 -1.11 -26.27
C ASN A 284 -8.77 -1.64 -26.43
N ASN A 285 -8.28 -2.36 -25.43
CA ASN A 285 -7.02 -3.08 -25.48
C ASN A 285 -7.00 -4.10 -26.62
N LEU A 286 -5.80 -4.35 -27.15
CA LEU A 286 -5.51 -5.41 -28.10
C LEU A 286 -5.89 -6.78 -27.52
N ALA A 287 -6.13 -7.75 -28.40
CA ALA A 287 -6.64 -9.06 -28.02
C ALA A 287 -5.87 -9.76 -26.88
N PRO A 288 -4.52 -9.70 -26.79
CA PRO A 288 -3.77 -10.31 -25.69
C PRO A 288 -4.04 -9.67 -24.32
N ALA A 289 -4.32 -8.36 -24.26
CA ALA A 289 -4.52 -7.60 -23.03
C ALA A 289 -5.99 -7.44 -22.64
N ASN A 290 -6.92 -7.59 -23.61
CA ASN A 290 -8.32 -7.30 -23.41
C ASN A 290 -8.96 -8.17 -22.31
N GLY A 291 -9.48 -7.50 -21.27
CA GLY A 291 -10.11 -8.15 -20.12
C GLY A 291 -9.15 -8.68 -19.05
N LEU A 292 -7.82 -8.56 -19.23
CA LEU A 292 -6.86 -8.90 -18.17
C LEU A 292 -6.96 -7.96 -16.99
N ILE A 293 -7.28 -6.69 -17.20
CA ILE A 293 -7.62 -5.76 -16.12
C ILE A 293 -9.14 -5.57 -16.13
N LYS A 294 -9.80 -6.06 -15.07
CA LYS A 294 -11.27 -6.04 -14.93
C LYS A 294 -11.75 -4.67 -14.45
N ALA A 295 -11.43 -3.64 -15.23
CA ALA A 295 -11.78 -2.25 -14.95
C ALA A 295 -13.16 -1.89 -15.49
N LYS A 296 -13.87 -1.06 -14.73
CA LYS A 296 -15.12 -0.41 -15.12
C LYS A 296 -14.98 1.08 -14.92
N LEU A 297 -15.00 1.83 -16.02
CA LEU A 297 -15.02 3.29 -15.99
C LEU A 297 -16.37 3.77 -15.43
N LEU A 298 -16.33 4.64 -14.41
CA LEU A 298 -17.51 5.19 -13.74
C LEU A 298 -17.75 6.65 -14.15
N LYS A 299 -16.68 7.43 -14.34
CA LYS A 299 -16.73 8.84 -14.77
C LYS A 299 -15.45 9.23 -15.53
N GLY A 300 -15.59 10.15 -16.48
CA GLY A 300 -14.45 10.73 -17.19
C GLY A 300 -13.87 9.82 -18.26
N GLU A 301 -12.55 9.88 -18.45
CA GLU A 301 -11.75 9.05 -19.37
C GLU A 301 -10.42 8.69 -18.69
N TYR A 302 -9.70 7.68 -19.16
CA TYR A 302 -8.40 7.26 -18.57
C TYR A 302 -7.22 8.20 -18.92
N VAL A 303 -7.44 9.17 -19.80
CA VAL A 303 -6.45 10.16 -20.25
C VAL A 303 -6.98 11.55 -19.90
N ASN A 304 -6.35 12.22 -18.94
CA ASN A 304 -6.67 13.58 -18.51
C ASN A 304 -5.37 14.39 -18.38
N THR A 305 -5.10 15.22 -19.38
CA THR A 305 -3.78 15.83 -19.65
C THR A 305 -3.81 17.36 -19.58
N HIS A 306 -4.99 17.92 -19.26
CA HIS A 306 -5.24 19.36 -19.14
C HIS A 306 -5.74 19.74 -17.75
N THR A 307 -5.25 19.10 -16.68
CA THR A 307 -5.73 19.34 -15.31
C THR A 307 -4.59 19.38 -14.31
N PHE A 308 -4.76 20.15 -13.23
CA PHE A 308 -3.99 19.98 -12.00
C PHE A 308 -4.81 19.20 -10.99
N GLY A 309 -4.19 18.33 -10.19
CA GLY A 309 -4.97 17.41 -9.37
C GLY A 309 -4.19 16.44 -8.52
N TRP A 310 -4.93 15.46 -7.99
CA TRP A 310 -4.43 14.34 -7.18
C TRP A 310 -5.37 13.13 -7.34
N THR A 311 -4.90 11.94 -6.97
CA THR A 311 -5.64 10.69 -7.10
C THR A 311 -5.82 10.00 -5.75
N GLU A 312 -7.06 9.60 -5.46
CA GLU A 312 -7.47 8.82 -4.30
C GLU A 312 -7.61 7.34 -4.66
N PHE A 313 -7.25 6.47 -3.73
CA PHE A 313 -7.35 5.01 -3.86
C PHE A 313 -8.16 4.46 -2.69
N GLN A 314 -9.28 3.79 -3.00
CA GLN A 314 -10.14 3.18 -2.00
C GLN A 314 -10.31 1.69 -2.30
N ILE A 315 -10.05 0.84 -1.31
CA ILE A 315 -10.32 -0.60 -1.41
C ILE A 315 -11.59 -0.91 -0.60
N ASP A 316 -12.60 -1.46 -1.26
CA ASP A 316 -13.81 -1.89 -0.57
C ASP A 316 -13.51 -3.06 0.37
N LYS A 317 -13.90 -2.93 1.65
CA LYS A 317 -13.56 -3.90 2.69
C LYS A 317 -14.08 -5.32 2.42
N ASN A 318 -15.20 -5.46 1.71
CA ASN A 318 -15.86 -6.75 1.51
C ASN A 318 -15.52 -7.37 0.15
N THR A 319 -15.69 -6.59 -0.91
CA THR A 319 -15.51 -7.03 -2.30
C THR A 319 -14.07 -6.94 -2.76
N GLN A 320 -13.23 -6.21 -2.02
CA GLN A 320 -11.83 -5.94 -2.33
C GLN A 320 -11.63 -5.22 -3.68
N LYS A 321 -12.68 -4.60 -4.23
CA LYS A 321 -12.56 -3.78 -5.42
C LYS A 321 -11.77 -2.51 -5.12
N LEU A 322 -10.90 -2.13 -6.05
CA LEU A 322 -10.15 -0.88 -5.99
C LEU A 322 -10.90 0.19 -6.77
N THR A 323 -11.41 1.20 -6.08
CA THR A 323 -11.92 2.43 -6.69
C THR A 323 -10.80 3.46 -6.73
N VAL A 324 -10.55 4.00 -7.91
CA VAL A 324 -9.57 5.06 -8.15
C VAL A 324 -10.33 6.31 -8.56
N THR A 325 -10.12 7.41 -7.84
CA THR A 325 -10.80 8.68 -8.08
C THR A 325 -9.76 9.79 -8.28
N THR A 326 -9.69 10.37 -9.46
CA THR A 326 -8.84 11.53 -9.72
C THR A 326 -9.66 12.80 -9.58
N TYR A 327 -9.18 13.71 -8.73
CA TYR A 327 -9.72 15.03 -8.51
C TYR A 327 -8.84 16.06 -9.21
N GLY A 328 -9.46 17.06 -9.84
CA GLY A 328 -8.70 18.12 -10.47
C GLY A 328 -9.44 19.43 -10.67
N ILE A 329 -8.69 20.41 -11.13
CA ILE A 329 -9.09 21.76 -11.48
C ILE A 329 -8.47 22.17 -12.82
N GLU A 330 -8.96 23.28 -13.37
CA GLU A 330 -8.35 23.94 -14.53
C GLU A 330 -6.92 24.39 -14.20
N PRO A 331 -5.93 24.13 -15.08
CA PRO A 331 -4.56 24.62 -14.91
C PRO A 331 -4.50 26.14 -14.90
N TYR A 332 -3.52 26.67 -14.17
CA TYR A 332 -3.28 28.11 -14.06
C TYR A 332 -1.78 28.42 -14.08
N LYS A 333 -1.46 29.67 -14.42
CA LYS A 333 -0.11 30.24 -14.43
C LYS A 333 0.12 31.13 -13.20
N ALA A 334 1.38 31.30 -12.81
CA ALA A 334 1.74 32.11 -11.64
C ALA A 334 1.21 33.56 -11.72
N ASN A 335 1.25 34.19 -12.90
CA ASN A 335 0.73 35.54 -13.10
C ASN A 335 -0.81 35.63 -12.97
N GLN A 336 -1.54 34.53 -13.19
CA GLN A 336 -3.00 34.48 -13.04
C GLN A 336 -3.42 34.45 -11.57
N ILE A 337 -2.64 33.83 -10.69
CA ILE A 337 -2.92 33.80 -9.24
C ILE A 337 -2.90 35.21 -8.66
N VAL A 338 -1.90 36.01 -9.04
CA VAL A 338 -1.76 37.41 -8.59
C VAL A 338 -2.92 38.27 -9.08
N ALA A 339 -3.39 38.00 -10.31
CA ALA A 339 -4.48 38.75 -10.92
C ALA A 339 -5.88 38.29 -10.46
N ASN A 340 -6.03 37.05 -9.98
CA ASN A 340 -7.31 36.47 -9.64
C ASN A 340 -7.22 35.55 -8.40
N SER A 341 -7.59 36.10 -7.24
CA SER A 341 -7.61 35.35 -5.98
C SER A 341 -8.63 34.21 -5.95
N PHE A 342 -9.59 34.16 -6.88
CA PHE A 342 -10.56 33.05 -6.98
C PHE A 342 -9.88 31.71 -7.25
N ILE A 343 -8.71 31.70 -7.91
CA ILE A 343 -7.93 30.48 -8.17
C ILE A 343 -7.62 29.74 -6.86
N LEU A 344 -7.31 30.48 -5.79
CA LEU A 344 -7.00 29.92 -4.47
C LEU A 344 -8.24 29.37 -3.74
N SER A 345 -9.44 29.67 -4.24
CA SER A 345 -10.71 29.20 -3.67
C SER A 345 -11.35 28.06 -4.47
N GLN A 346 -10.70 27.59 -5.54
CA GLN A 346 -11.21 26.48 -6.32
C GLN A 346 -11.21 25.19 -5.52
N ASN A 347 -12.28 24.41 -5.67
CA ASN A 347 -12.40 23.08 -5.07
C ASN A 347 -12.19 22.03 -6.17
N PRO A 348 -11.26 21.08 -5.99
CA PRO A 348 -11.09 19.98 -6.93
C PRO A 348 -12.39 19.18 -7.13
N VAL A 349 -12.70 18.85 -8.38
CA VAL A 349 -13.84 18.02 -8.76
C VAL A 349 -13.36 16.69 -9.31
N ILE A 350 -14.19 15.64 -9.23
CA ILE A 350 -13.85 14.35 -9.83
C ILE A 350 -13.80 14.51 -11.35
N ILE A 351 -12.61 14.35 -11.94
CA ILE A 351 -12.37 14.40 -13.39
C ILE A 351 -12.37 13.00 -14.01
N ASN A 352 -11.92 11.99 -13.26
CA ASN A 352 -11.94 10.59 -13.64
C ASN A 352 -12.27 9.71 -12.42
N GLN A 353 -13.04 8.64 -12.64
CA GLN A 353 -13.24 7.60 -11.64
C GLN A 353 -13.45 6.25 -12.33
N PHE A 354 -12.79 5.21 -11.82
CA PHE A 354 -12.99 3.83 -12.27
C PHE A 354 -12.83 2.85 -11.11
N GLU A 355 -13.37 1.65 -11.30
CA GLU A 355 -13.29 0.55 -10.34
C GLU A 355 -12.62 -0.65 -11.00
N VAL A 356 -11.68 -1.30 -10.30
CA VAL A 356 -11.02 -2.52 -10.75
C VAL A 356 -11.40 -3.67 -9.83
N THR A 357 -11.94 -4.73 -10.43
CA THR A 357 -12.22 -5.97 -9.70
C THR A 357 -10.94 -6.80 -9.59
N PRO A 358 -10.50 -7.20 -8.38
CA PRO A 358 -9.28 -7.97 -8.24
C PRO A 358 -9.41 -9.34 -8.89
N HIS A 359 -8.31 -9.85 -9.42
CA HIS A 359 -8.18 -11.28 -9.69
C HIS A 359 -8.21 -12.04 -8.38
N GLN A 360 -9.08 -13.06 -8.33
CA GLN A 360 -9.11 -13.96 -7.19
C GLN A 360 -7.85 -14.82 -7.20
N LYS A 361 -7.28 -15.03 -6.01
CA LYS A 361 -6.22 -16.01 -5.83
C LYS A 361 -6.81 -17.37 -6.20
N THR A 362 -6.26 -18.04 -7.20
CA THR A 362 -6.63 -19.43 -7.48
C THR A 362 -6.11 -20.23 -6.30
N GLU A 363 -6.96 -20.53 -5.32
CA GLU A 363 -6.63 -21.60 -4.39
C GLU A 363 -6.60 -22.87 -5.23
N LEU A 364 -5.42 -23.50 -5.36
CA LEU A 364 -5.38 -24.89 -5.76
C LEU A 364 -6.14 -25.66 -4.67
N SER A 365 -7.43 -25.89 -4.89
CA SER A 365 -8.15 -26.91 -4.17
C SER A 365 -7.57 -28.24 -4.63
N ILE A 366 -6.49 -28.69 -3.99
CA ILE A 366 -6.09 -30.09 -4.09
C ILE A 366 -7.21 -30.86 -3.40
N SER A 367 -8.20 -31.28 -4.19
CA SER A 367 -9.15 -32.29 -3.73
C SER A 367 -8.33 -33.48 -3.24
N LEU A 368 -8.44 -33.81 -1.95
CA LEU A 368 -7.83 -35.01 -1.35
C LEU A 368 -8.14 -36.29 -2.17
N GLY A 369 -9.17 -36.26 -3.03
CA GLY A 369 -9.51 -37.35 -3.96
C GLY A 369 -8.44 -37.65 -5.01
N LEU A 370 -7.66 -36.67 -5.48
CA LEU A 370 -6.60 -36.94 -6.47
C LEU A 370 -5.32 -37.51 -5.84
N LEU A 371 -5.00 -37.17 -4.59
CA LEU A 371 -3.87 -37.80 -3.88
C LEU A 371 -4.10 -39.29 -3.64
N PHE A 372 -5.35 -39.73 -3.45
CA PHE A 372 -5.68 -41.14 -3.29
C PHE A 372 -5.53 -41.96 -4.57
N ILE A 373 -5.80 -41.38 -5.74
CA ILE A 373 -5.65 -42.10 -7.02
C ILE A 373 -4.17 -42.34 -7.34
N PHE A 374 -3.29 -41.37 -7.06
CA PHE A 374 -1.85 -41.56 -7.24
C PHE A 374 -1.23 -42.54 -6.22
N ALA A 375 -1.73 -42.56 -4.98
CA ALA A 375 -1.29 -43.53 -3.97
C ALA A 375 -1.73 -44.97 -4.31
N ILE A 376 -2.93 -45.17 -4.85
CA ILE A 376 -3.43 -46.52 -5.19
C ILE A 376 -2.74 -47.08 -6.44
N CYS A 377 -2.41 -46.24 -7.44
CA CYS A 377 -1.68 -46.70 -8.62
C CYS A 377 -0.20 -47.06 -8.34
N SER A 378 0.43 -46.48 -7.30
CA SER A 378 1.83 -46.78 -6.94
C SER A 378 1.97 -48.00 -6.01
N LEU A 379 0.94 -48.35 -5.23
CA LEU A 379 0.91 -49.57 -4.42
C LEU A 379 0.69 -50.86 -5.25
N GLY A 380 -0.01 -50.78 -6.38
CA GLY A 380 -0.21 -51.92 -7.29
C GLY A 380 1.07 -52.37 -8.02
N PHE A 381 2.02 -51.45 -8.22
CA PHE A 381 3.27 -51.75 -8.94
C PHE A 381 4.36 -52.34 -8.04
N LEU A 382 4.38 -52.01 -6.73
CA LEU A 382 5.34 -52.58 -5.78
C LEU A 382 5.04 -54.04 -5.42
N ALA A 383 3.78 -54.46 -5.39
CA ALA A 383 3.40 -55.82 -5.00
C ALA A 383 3.87 -56.89 -6.01
N SER A 384 4.00 -56.55 -7.30
CA SER A 384 4.51 -57.50 -8.32
C SER A 384 6.03 -57.67 -8.33
N ILE A 385 6.78 -56.73 -7.74
CA ILE A 385 8.25 -56.79 -7.69
C ILE A 385 8.73 -57.61 -6.48
N ILE A 386 7.98 -57.63 -5.38
CA ILE A 386 8.36 -58.35 -4.15
C ILE A 386 8.11 -59.86 -4.27
N VAL A 387 7.07 -60.31 -5.01
CA VAL A 387 6.77 -61.74 -5.14
C VAL A 387 7.73 -62.48 -6.09
N LYS A 388 8.35 -61.80 -7.07
CA LYS A 388 9.30 -62.45 -8.01
C LYS A 388 10.70 -62.68 -7.42
N ASN A 389 11.09 -61.97 -6.36
CA ASN A 389 12.46 -62.06 -5.82
C ASN A 389 12.64 -63.06 -4.68
N PHE A 390 11.57 -63.62 -4.11
CA PHE A 390 11.66 -64.60 -3.01
C PHE A 390 11.68 -66.08 -3.44
N SER A 391 11.57 -66.39 -4.75
CA SER A 391 11.56 -67.78 -5.24
C SER A 391 12.93 -68.33 -5.68
N LYS A 392 14.03 -67.58 -5.56
CA LYS A 392 15.32 -67.95 -6.21
C LYS A 392 16.54 -68.14 -5.31
N LYS A 393 16.39 -68.28 -3.99
CA LYS A 393 17.51 -68.63 -3.09
C LYS A 393 17.12 -69.73 -2.08
N SER A 394 17.02 -70.96 -2.57
CA SER A 394 17.11 -72.17 -1.75
C SER A 394 17.71 -73.33 -2.57
N SER A 395 19.02 -73.27 -2.85
CA SER A 395 19.84 -74.47 -3.09
C SER A 395 21.33 -74.13 -3.03
N GLN A 396 22.10 -74.97 -2.33
CA GLN A 396 23.57 -75.01 -2.18
C GLN A 396 24.14 -73.92 -1.25
N THR A 397 24.79 -74.19 -0.12
CA THR A 397 25.39 -75.41 0.50
C THR A 397 25.25 -75.32 2.02
#